data_AF-A0A5U0QPH1-F1
#
_entry.id   AF-A0A5U0QPH1-F1
#
_cell.length_a   1.000
_cell.length_b   1.000
_cell.length_c   1.000
_cell.angle_alpha   90.00
_cell.angle_beta   90.00
_cell.angle_gamma   90.00
#
_symmetry.space_group_name_H-M   'P 1'
#
loop_
_entity.id
_entity.type
_entity.pdbx_description
1 polymer ?
#
loop_
_entity_poly.entity_id
_entity_poly.type
_entity_poly.pdbx_seq_one_letter_code
_entity_poly.pdbx_strand_id
1 'polypeptide(L)'
;MHRLLWITLSAGLRNRRTPVTVIKGKITTATGDPVSGATIALTALQTTSAMLRSITTCVTTTQGEYDFTVTPGVYSVRLSQNGTGGFELGSVHIYDDSPDGTLNSFLNAKNSDTRPEALRQFDVLVQRAETAADTSGSGADSAAASAAVAGQYAEAAKTHAKQAAASEEAAGGYAQAAAGSASAAGSSAAQAAESHTGAQQALEEARQIAKDMVKPPPVFYRPAEERGIWQLSYEGTGRKVNWQFTGNRKNYGFYTYFSAPEPWEIRYPVSAPDDMVKYGCRARFTFSFQDDSDAALEGRDLMEVRLAIPDDALPPGFSVPPATPDRPYLVLGCVIRSAGGKLVVCAPDSSVTDTPLFNSGNVRYGSHLFDMTLSKTGYSSQIAVDGNGLSLSPVRTGVKLPSGTLYIRSASPAKQTNFEYLEMVIPHETFIHRLVPDDDGATFYIPWGVAGSQLILPDTEMPAGFSVMSATDNGMYLQVLAENNNVAFVSKKGAWPNQYDSMYGAGRLIHVGNKMWTTT
;
A
#
# COMPACT_ATOMS: atom_id res chain seq x y z
N MET A 1 -2.67 61.36 1.48
CA MET A 1 -4.15 61.49 1.41
C MET A 1 -4.69 60.95 2.72
N HIS A 2 -5.51 61.57 3.56
CA HIS A 2 -6.16 62.88 3.61
C HIS A 2 -6.45 63.14 5.10
N ARG A 3 -6.23 64.39 5.56
CA ARG A 3 -6.85 64.98 6.76
C ARG A 3 -8.31 65.36 6.45
N LEU A 4 -9.02 65.74 7.52
CA LEU A 4 -10.37 66.34 7.64
C LEU A 4 -11.50 65.31 7.91
N LEU A 5 -12.55 65.58 8.71
CA LEU A 5 -13.23 66.86 8.95
C LEU A 5 -14.09 66.83 10.24
N TRP A 6 -14.15 67.99 10.88
CA TRP A 6 -15.07 68.58 11.88
C TRP A 6 -16.51 68.07 11.99
N ILE A 7 -17.11 68.18 13.19
CA ILE A 7 -18.51 68.63 13.38
C ILE A 7 -18.60 69.59 14.57
N THR A 8 -19.11 70.79 14.28
CA THR A 8 -19.62 71.83 15.17
C THR A 8 -21.13 71.66 15.33
N LEU A 9 -21.71 71.95 16.50
CA LEU A 9 -23.13 72.33 16.58
C LEU A 9 -23.29 73.59 17.44
N SER A 10 -23.70 74.68 16.79
CA SER A 10 -24.22 75.91 17.39
C SER A 10 -25.74 75.92 17.23
N ALA A 11 -26.49 76.43 18.22
CA ALA A 11 -27.65 77.31 18.02
C ALA A 11 -28.43 77.53 19.33
N GLY A 12 -28.81 78.78 19.60
CA GLY A 12 -29.76 79.10 20.66
C GLY A 12 -29.92 80.58 21.02
N LEU A 13 -29.93 81.50 20.05
CA LEU A 13 -30.37 82.89 20.28
C LEU A 13 -31.87 82.90 20.64
N ARG A 14 -32.25 83.60 21.72
CA ARG A 14 -33.63 84.11 21.89
C ARG A 14 -33.67 85.63 21.75
N ASN A 15 -34.54 86.00 20.83
CA ASN A 15 -34.85 87.30 20.25
C ASN A 15 -35.54 88.20 21.28
N ARG A 16 -35.04 89.44 21.50
CA ARG A 16 -35.76 90.49 22.25
C ARG A 16 -36.81 91.11 21.33
N ARG A 17 -38.10 90.77 21.53
CA ARG A 17 -39.21 91.56 20.99
C ARG A 17 -39.64 92.58 22.05
N THR A 18 -39.67 93.86 21.69
CA THR A 18 -40.29 94.92 22.50
C THR A 18 -41.78 94.60 22.67
N PRO A 19 -42.32 94.57 23.91
CA PRO A 19 -43.74 94.28 24.12
C PRO A 19 -44.57 95.46 23.60
N VAL A 20 -45.51 95.17 22.71
CA VAL A 20 -46.53 96.10 22.25
C VAL A 20 -47.88 95.44 22.44
N THR A 21 -48.82 96.17 23.02
CA THR A 21 -50.17 95.69 23.36
C THR A 21 -51.14 96.14 22.26
N VAL A 22 -51.96 95.24 21.76
CA VAL A 22 -52.98 95.55 20.74
C VAL A 22 -54.28 95.96 21.42
N ILE A 23 -54.79 97.14 21.08
CA ILE A 23 -56.12 97.61 21.49
C ILE A 23 -57.05 97.58 20.29
N LYS A 24 -58.01 96.66 20.31
CA LYS A 24 -58.97 96.46 19.22
C LYS A 24 -60.38 96.24 19.73
N GLY A 25 -61.36 96.66 18.93
CA GLY A 25 -62.78 96.53 19.29
C GLY A 25 -63.70 97.23 18.29
N LYS A 26 -64.99 97.31 18.65
CA LYS A 26 -66.03 97.98 17.86
C LYS A 26 -66.67 99.08 18.70
N ILE A 27 -66.75 100.29 18.15
CA ILE A 27 -67.49 101.42 18.74
C ILE A 27 -68.92 101.40 18.19
N THR A 28 -69.88 101.32 19.09
CA THR A 28 -71.32 101.40 18.81
C THR A 28 -71.93 102.57 19.57
N THR A 29 -73.02 103.13 19.04
CA THR A 29 -73.83 104.12 19.76
C THR A 29 -74.51 103.47 20.97
N ALA A 30 -75.10 104.27 21.86
CA ALA A 30 -75.92 103.76 22.95
C ALA A 30 -77.12 102.89 22.48
N THR A 31 -77.53 103.00 21.22
CA THR A 31 -78.58 102.17 20.58
C THR A 31 -78.04 100.92 19.88
N GLY A 32 -76.72 100.71 19.87
CA GLY A 32 -76.04 99.55 19.27
C GLY A 32 -75.64 99.72 17.81
N ASP A 33 -75.94 100.87 17.18
CA ASP A 33 -75.62 101.12 15.79
C ASP A 33 -74.10 101.38 15.60
N PRO A 34 -73.45 100.82 14.56
CA PRO A 34 -72.02 101.02 14.34
C PRO A 34 -71.68 102.48 14.05
N VAL A 35 -70.69 103.02 14.77
CA VAL A 35 -70.19 104.39 14.54
C VAL A 35 -69.15 104.35 13.42
N SER A 36 -69.60 104.48 12.17
CA SER A 36 -68.72 104.53 11.00
C SER A 36 -67.98 105.87 10.88
N GLY A 37 -66.70 105.81 10.52
CA GLY A 37 -65.90 106.99 10.15
C GLY A 37 -65.50 107.88 11.32
N ALA A 38 -65.52 107.38 12.57
CA ALA A 38 -65.08 108.10 13.74
C ALA A 38 -63.57 107.94 13.97
N THR A 39 -62.88 109.02 14.31
CA THR A 39 -61.45 109.04 14.60
C THR A 39 -61.20 108.92 16.11
N ILE A 40 -60.54 107.84 16.54
CA ILE A 40 -60.01 107.64 17.90
C ILE A 40 -58.57 108.14 17.94
N ALA A 41 -58.24 109.03 18.86
CA ALA A 41 -56.92 109.61 19.08
C ALA A 41 -56.37 109.22 20.47
N LEU A 42 -55.18 108.62 20.52
CA LEU A 42 -54.43 108.41 21.76
C LEU A 42 -53.27 109.39 21.81
N THR A 43 -53.27 110.24 22.82
CA THR A 43 -52.22 111.22 23.08
C THR A 43 -51.37 110.72 24.24
N ALA A 44 -50.09 110.41 24.00
CA ALA A 44 -49.17 110.05 25.07
C ALA A 44 -49.05 111.24 26.06
N LEU A 45 -49.23 110.98 27.36
CA LEU A 45 -49.13 112.00 28.42
C LEU A 45 -47.70 112.20 28.92
N GLN A 46 -46.80 111.24 28.63
CA GLN A 46 -45.39 111.28 29.02
C GLN A 46 -44.52 110.79 27.86
N THR A 47 -43.31 111.34 27.74
CA THR A 47 -42.26 110.81 26.84
C THR A 47 -41.56 109.67 27.57
N THR A 48 -41.46 108.48 26.95
CA THR A 48 -40.69 107.34 27.48
C THR A 48 -39.41 107.14 26.67
N SER A 49 -38.49 106.27 27.11
CA SER A 49 -37.24 106.01 26.36
C SER A 49 -37.48 105.38 24.97
N ALA A 50 -38.68 104.88 24.71
CA ALA A 50 -39.07 104.22 23.46
C ALA A 50 -40.00 105.07 22.56
N MET A 51 -40.60 106.19 23.04
CA MET A 51 -41.56 106.98 22.27
C MET A 51 -41.62 108.45 22.71
N LEU A 52 -41.53 109.38 21.75
CA LEU A 52 -41.77 110.83 21.95
C LEU A 52 -43.27 111.11 22.10
N ARG A 53 -43.64 112.16 22.86
CA ARG A 53 -45.03 112.63 22.99
C ARG A 53 -45.67 112.78 21.61
N SER A 54 -46.51 111.83 21.25
CA SER A 54 -47.10 111.70 19.92
C SER A 54 -48.57 111.34 20.04
N ILE A 55 -49.28 111.61 18.96
CA ILE A 55 -50.71 111.38 18.84
C ILE A 55 -50.89 110.33 17.74
N THR A 56 -51.40 109.15 18.12
CA THR A 56 -51.81 108.12 17.15
C THR A 56 -53.31 108.24 16.95
N THR A 57 -53.76 108.26 15.68
CA THR A 57 -55.18 108.31 15.33
C THR A 57 -55.59 107.12 14.47
N CYS A 58 -56.79 106.59 14.68
CA CYS A 58 -57.38 105.50 13.91
C CYS A 58 -58.81 105.88 13.53
N VAL A 59 -59.18 105.75 12.26
CA VAL A 59 -60.56 105.99 11.79
C VAL A 59 -61.31 104.66 11.74
N THR A 60 -62.50 104.60 12.34
CA THR A 60 -63.30 103.38 12.40
C THR A 60 -63.84 102.98 11.02
N THR A 61 -63.94 101.66 10.78
CA THR A 61 -64.51 101.11 9.54
C THR A 61 -66.01 101.40 9.42
N THR A 62 -66.63 101.03 8.29
CA THR A 62 -68.09 101.11 8.12
C THR A 62 -68.88 100.31 9.15
N GLN A 63 -68.24 99.33 9.81
CA GLN A 63 -68.81 98.54 10.90
C GLN A 63 -68.39 99.04 12.29
N GLY A 64 -67.77 100.22 12.41
CA GLY A 64 -67.37 100.83 13.68
C GLY A 64 -66.14 100.20 14.33
N GLU A 65 -65.41 99.34 13.62
CA GLU A 65 -64.25 98.62 14.16
C GLU A 65 -62.99 99.48 14.15
N TYR A 66 -62.14 99.29 15.17
CA TYR A 66 -60.82 99.90 15.30
C TYR A 66 -59.79 98.87 15.77
N ASP A 67 -58.54 99.06 15.33
CA ASP A 67 -57.39 98.27 15.72
C ASP A 67 -56.15 99.17 15.68
N PHE A 68 -55.42 99.25 16.79
CA PHE A 68 -54.09 99.85 16.81
C PHE A 68 -53.22 99.21 17.89
N THR A 69 -51.92 99.16 17.60
CA THR A 69 -50.88 98.60 18.47
C THR A 69 -50.22 99.74 19.26
N VAL A 70 -50.16 99.62 20.60
CA VAL A 70 -49.66 100.67 21.51
C VAL A 70 -48.50 100.15 22.35
N THR A 71 -47.46 100.97 22.54
CA THR A 71 -46.35 100.68 23.46
C THR A 71 -46.70 100.99 24.91
N PRO A 72 -46.07 100.34 25.90
CA PRO A 72 -46.25 100.65 27.33
C PRO A 72 -46.07 102.14 27.63
N GLY A 73 -47.02 102.71 28.38
CA GLY A 73 -47.10 104.15 28.64
C GLY A 73 -48.47 104.59 29.15
N VAL A 74 -48.58 105.89 29.44
CA VAL A 74 -49.83 106.53 29.91
C VAL A 74 -50.39 107.42 28.81
N TYR A 75 -51.64 107.19 28.40
CA TYR A 75 -52.27 107.86 27.25
C TYR A 75 -53.61 108.49 27.63
N SER A 76 -53.90 109.69 27.12
CA SER A 76 -55.27 110.27 27.09
C SER A 76 -55.95 109.90 25.77
N VAL A 77 -57.22 109.51 25.84
CA VAL A 77 -57.97 108.96 24.71
C VAL A 77 -59.14 109.89 24.33
N ARG A 78 -59.26 110.24 23.05
CA ARG A 78 -60.32 111.10 22.49
C ARG A 78 -60.98 110.46 21.27
N LEU A 79 -62.30 110.61 21.13
CA LEU A 79 -63.10 110.14 19.98
C LEU A 79 -63.75 111.32 19.25
N SER A 80 -63.75 111.34 17.92
CA SER A 80 -64.39 112.40 17.10
C SER A 80 -65.12 111.83 15.87
N GLN A 81 -66.31 112.34 15.52
CA GLN A 81 -67.11 111.82 14.39
C GLN A 81 -67.32 112.92 13.32
N ASN A 82 -67.09 112.61 12.04
CA ASN A 82 -67.24 113.53 10.89
C ASN A 82 -66.52 114.88 11.03
N GLY A 83 -65.34 114.90 11.66
CA GLY A 83 -64.44 116.06 11.64
C GLY A 83 -64.86 117.30 12.45
N THR A 84 -66.00 117.28 13.15
CA THR A 84 -66.47 118.43 13.96
C THR A 84 -67.07 117.98 15.30
N GLY A 85 -66.33 118.20 16.39
CA GLY A 85 -66.70 117.88 17.78
C GLY A 85 -66.26 116.49 18.26
N GLY A 86 -65.33 116.40 19.23
CA GLY A 86 -64.87 115.13 19.81
C GLY A 86 -64.96 115.09 21.34
N PHE A 87 -65.13 113.88 21.90
CA PHE A 87 -65.28 113.58 23.33
C PHE A 87 -63.99 112.95 23.89
N GLU A 88 -63.58 113.35 25.10
CA GLU A 88 -62.45 112.73 25.81
C GLU A 88 -62.96 111.58 26.70
N LEU A 89 -62.38 110.38 26.54
CA LEU A 89 -62.85 109.13 27.17
C LEU A 89 -62.13 108.79 28.47
N GLY A 90 -60.94 109.38 28.72
CA GLY A 90 -60.16 109.18 29.94
C GLY A 90 -58.70 108.81 29.67
N SER A 91 -57.98 108.45 30.73
CA SER A 91 -56.57 108.04 30.69
C SER A 91 -56.40 106.55 30.91
N VAL A 92 -55.57 105.89 30.09
CA VAL A 92 -55.21 104.48 30.22
C VAL A 92 -53.73 104.31 30.57
N HIS A 93 -53.40 103.32 31.40
CA HIS A 93 -52.03 102.91 31.72
C HIS A 93 -51.76 101.52 31.14
N ILE A 94 -50.73 101.40 30.30
CA ILE A 94 -50.30 100.14 29.68
C ILE A 94 -48.91 99.78 30.22
N TYR A 95 -48.78 98.61 30.84
CA TYR A 95 -47.53 98.04 31.36
C TYR A 95 -46.87 97.08 30.35
N ASP A 96 -45.59 96.75 30.53
CA ASP A 96 -44.82 95.85 29.64
C ASP A 96 -45.43 94.44 29.50
N ASP A 97 -46.22 94.00 30.48
CA ASP A 97 -46.91 92.71 30.52
C ASP A 97 -48.43 92.82 30.35
N SER A 98 -48.94 93.99 29.93
CA SER A 98 -50.37 94.20 29.75
C SER A 98 -50.93 93.35 28.58
N PRO A 99 -51.95 92.51 28.84
CA PRO A 99 -52.55 91.67 27.81
C PRO A 99 -53.36 92.50 26.80
N ASP A 100 -53.47 92.03 25.55
CA ASP A 100 -54.32 92.65 24.53
C ASP A 100 -55.79 92.78 25.01
N GLY A 101 -56.45 93.88 24.66
CA GLY A 101 -57.77 94.17 25.22
C GLY A 101 -58.56 95.25 24.48
N THR A 102 -59.79 95.48 24.95
CA THR A 102 -60.64 96.57 24.42
C THR A 102 -60.23 97.88 25.07
N LEU A 103 -60.59 99.02 24.47
CA LEU A 103 -60.29 100.31 25.07
C LEU A 103 -60.96 100.46 26.45
N ASN A 104 -62.14 99.89 26.60
CA ASN A 104 -62.93 99.98 27.82
C ASN A 104 -62.35 99.17 28.99
N SER A 105 -61.64 98.06 28.73
CA SER A 105 -61.00 97.26 29.80
C SER A 105 -59.85 98.00 30.47
N PHE A 106 -59.09 98.79 29.70
CA PHE A 106 -57.96 99.55 30.24
C PHE A 106 -58.37 100.76 31.09
N LEU A 107 -59.62 101.21 31.01
CA LEU A 107 -60.11 102.35 31.79
C LEU A 107 -60.47 101.98 33.27
N ASN A 108 -60.34 100.72 33.74
CA ASN A 108 -61.03 100.23 34.96
C ASN A 108 -60.23 99.57 36.16
N ALA A 109 -58.87 99.58 36.32
CA ALA A 109 -58.12 98.78 37.38
C ALA A 109 -57.44 99.55 38.60
N LYS A 110 -57.22 98.94 39.83
CA LYS A 110 -56.63 99.51 41.14
C LYS A 110 -55.80 98.49 42.07
N ASN A 111 -54.83 98.89 42.98
CA ASN A 111 -53.80 98.06 43.77
C ASN A 111 -53.44 98.43 45.31
N SER A 112 -53.00 97.51 46.27
CA SER A 112 -52.04 97.69 47.48
C SER A 112 -51.88 96.58 48.65
N ASP A 113 -50.68 96.36 49.33
CA ASP A 113 -50.34 95.70 50.71
C ASP A 113 -48.90 96.07 51.34
N THR A 114 -48.61 96.00 52.68
CA THR A 114 -47.47 96.65 53.46
C THR A 114 -46.77 95.93 54.71
N ARG A 115 -45.46 95.53 54.69
CA ARG A 115 -44.62 95.08 55.87
C ARG A 115 -43.15 95.66 55.87
N PRO A 116 -42.39 95.74 57.01
CA PRO A 116 -41.05 96.39 57.10
C PRO A 116 -39.83 95.60 56.55
N GLU A 117 -38.85 96.30 55.96
CA GLU A 117 -37.75 95.74 55.15
C GLU A 117 -36.57 95.11 55.91
N ALA A 118 -36.23 95.61 57.11
CA ALA A 118 -35.00 95.20 57.83
C ALA A 118 -35.01 93.73 58.30
N LEU A 119 -36.16 93.23 58.76
CA LEU A 119 -36.30 91.82 59.15
C LEU A 119 -36.16 90.87 57.95
N ARG A 120 -36.64 91.29 56.76
CA ARG A 120 -36.48 90.53 55.52
C ARG A 120 -35.02 90.37 55.12
N GLN A 121 -34.18 91.37 55.39
CA GLN A 121 -32.75 91.32 55.03
C GLN A 121 -31.93 90.45 55.99
N PHE A 122 -32.27 90.41 57.28
CA PHE A 122 -31.55 89.59 58.26
C PHE A 122 -31.80 88.09 58.08
N ASP A 123 -33.06 87.67 57.88
CA ASP A 123 -33.39 86.26 57.63
C ASP A 123 -32.73 85.73 56.34
N VAL A 124 -32.62 86.58 55.31
CA VAL A 124 -31.93 86.25 54.06
C VAL A 124 -30.42 86.09 54.26
N LEU A 125 -29.80 86.86 55.16
CA LEU A 125 -28.37 86.75 55.45
C LEU A 125 -28.02 85.48 56.21
N VAL A 126 -28.81 85.09 57.21
CA VAL A 126 -28.59 83.84 57.97
C VAL A 126 -28.75 82.63 57.07
N GLN A 127 -29.83 82.55 56.29
CA GLN A 127 -30.01 81.45 55.32
C GLN A 127 -28.87 81.39 54.30
N ARG A 128 -28.34 82.54 53.86
CA ARG A 128 -27.21 82.57 52.92
C ARG A 128 -25.91 82.09 53.58
N ALA A 129 -25.69 82.38 54.86
CA ALA A 129 -24.52 81.90 55.60
C ALA A 129 -24.59 80.38 55.85
N GLU A 130 -25.75 79.86 56.27
CA GLU A 130 -25.98 78.42 56.44
C GLU A 130 -25.83 77.67 55.11
N THR A 131 -26.45 78.16 54.04
CA THR A 131 -26.31 77.57 52.69
C THR A 131 -24.85 77.60 52.19
N ALA A 132 -24.12 78.68 52.46
CA ALA A 132 -22.71 78.78 52.08
C ALA A 132 -21.83 77.80 52.87
N ALA A 133 -22.10 77.61 54.16
CA ALA A 133 -21.41 76.63 55.00
C ALA A 133 -21.69 75.20 54.51
N ASP A 134 -22.95 74.85 54.23
CA ASP A 134 -23.33 73.54 53.70
C ASP A 134 -22.73 73.27 52.31
N THR A 135 -22.71 74.28 51.44
CA THR A 135 -22.08 74.19 50.11
C THR A 135 -20.57 73.99 50.23
N SER A 136 -19.92 74.70 51.16
CA SER A 136 -18.48 74.54 51.41
C SER A 136 -18.16 73.17 52.00
N GLY A 137 -18.97 72.66 52.93
CA GLY A 137 -18.84 71.30 53.47
C GLY A 137 -18.99 70.24 52.39
N SER A 138 -20.06 70.33 51.59
CA SER A 138 -20.31 69.45 50.44
C SER A 138 -19.18 69.50 49.40
N GLY A 139 -18.59 70.68 49.19
CA GLY A 139 -17.43 70.87 48.33
C GLY A 139 -16.18 70.20 48.87
N ALA A 140 -15.91 70.28 50.17
CA ALA A 140 -14.80 69.60 50.83
C ALA A 140 -14.94 68.07 50.77
N ASP A 141 -16.14 67.54 51.01
CA ASP A 141 -16.44 66.11 50.91
C ASP A 141 -16.27 65.60 49.48
N SER A 142 -16.73 66.37 48.48
CA SER A 142 -16.55 66.04 47.06
C SER A 142 -15.07 66.05 46.64
N ALA A 143 -14.28 66.99 47.16
CA ALA A 143 -12.84 67.06 46.94
C ALA A 143 -12.12 65.87 47.60
N ALA A 144 -12.49 65.51 48.83
CA ALA A 144 -11.95 64.34 49.52
C ALA A 144 -12.28 63.04 48.80
N ALA A 145 -13.52 62.87 48.32
CA ALA A 145 -13.93 61.72 47.51
C ALA A 145 -13.15 61.66 46.18
N SER A 146 -12.96 62.80 45.51
CA SER A 146 -12.18 62.88 44.27
C SER A 146 -10.70 62.53 44.50
N ALA A 147 -10.10 63.00 45.61
CA ALA A 147 -8.74 62.65 45.99
C ALA A 147 -8.58 61.16 46.31
N ALA A 148 -9.57 60.55 46.98
CA ALA A 148 -9.59 59.11 47.24
C ALA A 148 -9.66 58.29 45.94
N VAL A 149 -10.52 58.68 45.00
CA VAL A 149 -10.64 58.05 43.67
C VAL A 149 -9.34 58.22 42.87
N ALA A 150 -8.72 59.41 42.87
CA ALA A 150 -7.43 59.63 42.24
C ALA A 150 -6.32 58.73 42.86
N GLY A 151 -6.34 58.54 44.18
CA GLY A 151 -5.46 57.59 44.88
C GLY A 151 -5.67 56.14 44.42
N GLN A 152 -6.93 55.70 44.25
CA GLN A 152 -7.23 54.37 43.72
C GLN A 152 -6.73 54.19 42.28
N TYR A 153 -6.90 55.19 41.41
CA TYR A 153 -6.37 55.16 40.04
C TYR A 153 -4.84 55.13 40.00
N ALA A 154 -4.16 55.85 40.89
CA ALA A 154 -2.71 55.81 41.00
C ALA A 154 -2.20 54.40 41.37
N GLU A 155 -2.84 53.74 42.33
CA GLU A 155 -2.49 52.36 42.70
C GLU A 155 -2.84 51.34 41.60
N ALA A 156 -3.97 51.54 40.89
CA ALA A 156 -4.31 50.73 39.72
C ALA A 156 -3.27 50.87 38.60
N ALA A 157 -2.84 52.10 38.29
CA ALA A 157 -1.80 52.36 37.30
C ALA A 157 -0.46 51.71 37.67
N LYS A 158 -0.07 51.78 38.96
CA LYS A 158 1.12 51.10 39.48
C LYS A 158 1.03 49.57 39.36
N THR A 159 -0.16 49.01 39.59
CA THR A 159 -0.42 47.57 39.41
C THR A 159 -0.32 47.17 37.94
N HIS A 160 -0.92 47.94 37.03
CA HIS A 160 -0.82 47.68 35.60
C HIS A 160 0.62 47.81 35.07
N ALA A 161 1.39 48.79 35.55
CA ALA A 161 2.80 48.92 35.19
C ALA A 161 3.61 47.68 35.61
N LYS A 162 3.36 47.12 36.81
CA LYS A 162 3.98 45.86 37.25
C LYS A 162 3.56 44.67 36.39
N GLN A 163 2.28 44.58 36.04
CA GLN A 163 1.77 43.52 35.16
C GLN A 163 2.36 43.60 33.75
N ALA A 164 2.54 44.81 33.22
CA ALA A 164 3.18 45.03 31.93
C ALA A 164 4.66 44.60 31.95
N ALA A 165 5.41 44.99 32.99
CA ALA A 165 6.79 44.56 33.17
C ALA A 165 6.92 43.02 33.28
N ALA A 166 6.05 42.38 34.07
CA ALA A 166 6.02 40.91 34.17
C ALA A 166 5.66 40.24 32.82
N SER A 167 4.79 40.87 32.03
CA SER A 167 4.42 40.37 30.70
C SER A 167 5.57 40.51 29.70
N GLU A 168 6.36 41.59 29.80
CA GLU A 168 7.56 41.81 29.00
C GLU A 168 8.65 40.77 29.33
N GLU A 169 8.89 40.50 30.61
CA GLU A 169 9.79 39.43 31.06
C GLU A 169 9.34 38.05 30.55
N ALA A 170 8.04 37.74 30.66
CA ALA A 170 7.48 36.50 30.13
C ALA A 170 7.65 36.38 28.61
N ALA A 171 7.40 37.46 27.86
CA ALA A 171 7.64 37.51 26.42
C ALA A 171 9.11 37.28 26.07
N GLY A 172 10.04 37.83 26.86
CA GLY A 172 11.47 37.53 26.76
C GLY A 172 11.79 36.05 26.96
N GLY A 173 11.20 35.42 27.97
CA GLY A 173 11.33 33.98 28.22
C GLY A 173 10.80 33.12 27.06
N TYR A 174 9.63 33.48 26.50
CA TYR A 174 9.09 32.78 25.32
C TYR A 174 9.97 32.95 24.08
N ALA A 175 10.55 34.13 23.85
CA ALA A 175 11.48 34.35 22.75
C ALA A 175 12.75 33.48 22.89
N GLN A 176 13.28 33.35 24.10
CA GLN A 176 14.41 32.46 24.38
C GLN A 176 14.05 30.99 24.17
N ALA A 177 12.88 30.56 24.64
CA ALA A 177 12.39 29.20 24.42
C ALA A 177 12.18 28.90 22.92
N ALA A 178 11.67 29.85 22.15
CA ALA A 178 11.52 29.74 20.71
C ALA A 178 12.89 29.63 20.00
N ALA A 179 13.88 30.43 20.41
CA ALA A 179 15.24 30.35 19.89
C ALA A 179 15.92 29.00 20.22
N GLY A 180 15.72 28.48 21.43
CA GLY A 180 16.18 27.14 21.82
C GLY A 180 15.51 26.05 21.01
N SER A 181 14.20 26.16 20.78
CA SER A 181 13.44 25.21 19.95
C SER A 181 13.90 25.22 18.48
N ALA A 182 14.15 26.40 17.91
CA ALA A 182 14.69 26.54 16.56
C ALA A 182 16.09 25.92 16.43
N SER A 183 16.94 26.11 17.43
CA SER A 183 18.28 25.51 17.47
C SER A 183 18.21 23.98 17.56
N ALA A 184 17.32 23.44 18.41
CA ALA A 184 17.09 22.01 18.52
C ALA A 184 16.57 21.41 17.20
N ALA A 185 15.64 22.09 16.53
CA ALA A 185 15.15 21.68 15.22
C ALA A 185 16.27 21.68 14.16
N GLY A 186 17.16 22.66 14.19
CA GLY A 186 18.36 22.70 13.34
C GLY A 186 19.30 21.51 13.57
N SER A 187 19.58 21.17 14.83
CA SER A 187 20.39 20.00 15.19
C SER A 187 19.73 18.70 14.73
N SER A 188 18.42 18.54 14.95
CA SER A 188 17.67 17.37 14.48
C SER A 188 17.66 17.24 12.95
N ALA A 189 17.56 18.37 12.23
CA ALA A 189 17.66 18.37 10.77
C ALA A 189 19.06 17.93 10.30
N ALA A 190 20.12 18.38 10.97
CA ALA A 190 21.49 17.95 10.67
C ALA A 190 21.68 16.44 10.93
N GLN A 191 21.21 15.92 12.07
CA GLN A 191 21.26 14.49 12.39
C GLN A 191 20.46 13.65 11.40
N ALA A 192 19.32 14.14 10.93
CA ALA A 192 18.54 13.46 9.90
C ALA A 192 19.28 13.43 8.55
N ALA A 193 19.96 14.50 8.17
CA ALA A 193 20.77 14.56 6.95
C ALA A 193 21.99 13.61 7.01
N GLU A 194 22.67 13.53 8.15
CA GLU A 194 23.74 12.57 8.40
C GLU A 194 23.22 11.13 8.33
N SER A 195 22.09 10.84 8.98
CA SER A 195 21.45 9.51 8.95
C SER A 195 21.05 9.11 7.53
N HIS A 196 20.52 10.04 6.73
CA HIS A 196 20.18 9.79 5.33
C HIS A 196 21.44 9.46 4.51
N THR A 197 22.53 10.19 4.73
CA THR A 197 23.82 9.95 4.04
C THR A 197 24.39 8.59 4.42
N GLY A 198 24.37 8.23 5.71
CA GLY A 198 24.81 6.92 6.19
C GLY A 198 23.96 5.77 5.64
N ALA A 199 22.64 5.96 5.54
CA ALA A 199 21.74 4.98 4.93
C ALA A 199 22.01 4.80 3.42
N GLN A 200 22.35 5.88 2.70
CA GLN A 200 22.73 5.80 1.29
C GLN A 200 24.06 5.08 1.09
N GLN A 201 25.06 5.35 1.93
CA GLN A 201 26.35 4.64 1.89
C GLN A 201 26.17 3.14 2.18
N ALA A 202 25.40 2.80 3.22
CA ALA A 202 25.10 1.41 3.56
C ALA A 202 24.33 0.69 2.43
N LEU A 203 23.42 1.39 1.74
CA LEU A 203 22.71 0.84 0.59
C LEU A 203 23.65 0.56 -0.59
N GLU A 204 24.60 1.46 -0.85
CA GLU A 204 25.57 1.28 -1.94
C GLU A 204 26.60 0.18 -1.61
N GLU A 205 27.08 0.12 -0.38
CA GLU A 205 27.90 -1.00 0.13
C GLU A 205 27.13 -2.32 0.04
N ALA A 206 25.86 -2.36 0.43
CA ALA A 206 25.02 -3.55 0.30
C ALA A 206 24.80 -3.96 -1.17
N ARG A 207 24.69 -3.00 -2.09
CA ARG A 207 24.60 -3.27 -3.54
C ARG A 207 25.92 -3.81 -4.11
N GLN A 208 27.05 -3.30 -3.65
CA GLN A 208 28.36 -3.78 -4.08
C GLN A 208 28.63 -5.18 -3.52
N ILE A 209 28.31 -5.42 -2.23
CA ILE A 209 28.34 -6.76 -1.63
C ILE A 209 27.38 -7.70 -2.38
N ALA A 210 26.19 -7.26 -2.76
CA ALA A 210 25.26 -8.07 -3.55
C ALA A 210 25.78 -8.38 -4.97
N LYS A 211 26.54 -7.47 -5.61
CA LYS A 211 27.24 -7.74 -6.87
C LYS A 211 28.39 -8.72 -6.70
N ASP A 212 29.12 -8.62 -5.59
CA ASP A 212 30.30 -9.45 -5.30
C ASP A 212 29.92 -10.84 -4.69
N MET A 213 28.69 -11.00 -4.16
CA MET A 213 28.16 -12.24 -3.57
C MET A 213 27.20 -13.04 -4.48
N VAL A 214 27.18 -12.83 -5.80
CA VAL A 214 26.43 -13.73 -6.69
C VAL A 214 27.31 -14.92 -7.05
N LYS A 215 27.43 -15.88 -6.13
CA LYS A 215 27.60 -17.26 -6.58
C LYS A 215 26.27 -17.63 -7.24
N PRO A 216 26.22 -17.97 -8.55
CA PRO A 216 24.99 -18.38 -9.18
C PRO A 216 24.36 -19.54 -8.37
N PRO A 217 23.02 -19.70 -8.39
CA PRO A 217 22.40 -20.84 -7.72
C PRO A 217 23.08 -22.12 -8.21
N PRO A 218 23.38 -23.08 -7.31
CA PRO A 218 24.01 -24.33 -7.69
C PRO A 218 23.33 -24.98 -8.88
N VAL A 219 24.09 -25.20 -9.95
CA VAL A 219 23.57 -25.83 -11.16
C VAL A 219 23.29 -27.31 -10.87
N PHE A 220 22.15 -27.81 -11.35
CA PHE A 220 21.81 -29.22 -11.27
C PHE A 220 21.94 -29.86 -12.65
N TYR A 221 22.99 -30.65 -12.84
CA TYR A 221 23.25 -31.38 -14.07
C TYR A 221 22.61 -32.76 -14.01
N ARG A 222 21.72 -33.06 -14.95
CA ARG A 222 21.08 -34.36 -15.12
C ARG A 222 21.00 -34.67 -16.62
N PRO A 223 21.38 -35.88 -17.07
CA PRO A 223 21.21 -36.27 -18.47
C PRO A 223 19.73 -36.33 -18.84
N ALA A 224 19.38 -35.81 -20.01
CA ALA A 224 18.12 -36.09 -20.67
C ALA A 224 17.96 -37.60 -20.95
N GLU A 225 16.81 -38.15 -20.57
CA GLU A 225 16.49 -39.57 -20.70
C GLU A 225 14.99 -39.77 -20.96
N GLU A 226 14.66 -40.78 -21.75
CA GLU A 226 13.35 -41.42 -21.71
C GLU A 226 13.38 -42.49 -20.61
N ARG A 227 12.47 -42.37 -19.64
CA ARG A 227 12.35 -43.33 -18.54
C ARG A 227 10.89 -43.64 -18.27
N GLY A 228 10.55 -44.92 -18.37
CA GLY A 228 9.21 -45.43 -18.08
C GLY A 228 9.25 -46.39 -16.91
N ILE A 229 8.58 -46.02 -15.81
CA ILE A 229 8.45 -46.88 -14.62
C ILE A 229 6.98 -47.25 -14.45
N TRP A 230 6.71 -48.56 -14.49
CA TRP A 230 5.43 -49.09 -14.08
C TRP A 230 5.58 -49.86 -12.76
N GLN A 231 4.79 -49.44 -11.79
CA GLN A 231 4.52 -50.14 -10.54
C GLN A 231 3.08 -49.82 -10.16
N LEU A 232 2.37 -50.74 -9.52
CA LEU A 232 0.96 -50.52 -9.19
C LEU A 232 0.75 -49.28 -8.30
N SER A 233 1.66 -49.04 -7.35
CA SER A 233 1.68 -47.84 -6.49
C SER A 233 1.88 -46.53 -7.25
N TYR A 234 2.36 -46.58 -8.50
CA TYR A 234 2.59 -45.43 -9.36
C TYR A 234 1.52 -45.26 -10.44
N GLU A 235 0.49 -46.11 -10.49
CA GLU A 235 -0.61 -45.92 -11.44
C GLU A 235 -1.32 -44.57 -11.19
N GLY A 236 -1.30 -43.69 -12.19
CA GLY A 236 -1.84 -42.33 -12.11
C GLY A 236 -0.80 -41.21 -11.89
N THR A 237 0.46 -41.53 -11.62
CA THR A 237 1.52 -40.54 -11.31
C THR A 237 2.27 -39.99 -12.54
N GLY A 238 1.82 -40.33 -13.75
CA GLY A 238 2.51 -39.98 -15.00
C GLY A 238 3.80 -40.77 -15.26
N ARG A 239 4.36 -41.52 -14.29
CA ARG A 239 5.60 -42.31 -14.47
C ARG A 239 5.47 -43.54 -15.38
N LYS A 240 4.23 -43.92 -15.75
CA LYS A 240 3.88 -45.06 -16.63
C LYS A 240 4.00 -44.75 -18.13
N VAL A 241 4.55 -43.59 -18.54
CA VAL A 241 4.57 -43.18 -19.95
C VAL A 241 5.03 -44.35 -20.83
N ASN A 242 4.31 -44.61 -21.93
CA ASN A 242 4.59 -45.63 -22.96
C ASN A 242 4.32 -47.12 -22.63
N TRP A 243 4.11 -47.54 -21.38
CA TRP A 243 3.80 -48.97 -21.12
C TRP A 243 2.40 -49.38 -21.59
N GLN A 244 2.32 -50.36 -22.48
CA GLN A 244 1.08 -50.92 -23.03
C GLN A 244 0.89 -52.37 -22.56
N PHE A 245 -0.33 -52.73 -22.15
CA PHE A 245 -0.64 -54.06 -21.62
C PHE A 245 -1.83 -54.65 -22.40
N THR A 246 -1.71 -55.91 -22.82
CA THR A 246 -2.75 -56.66 -23.53
C THR A 246 -2.88 -58.06 -22.95
N GLY A 247 -4.09 -58.63 -23.01
CA GLY A 247 -4.42 -59.93 -22.40
C GLY A 247 -5.27 -59.81 -21.14
N ASN A 248 -5.54 -60.95 -20.50
CA ASN A 248 -6.39 -61.08 -19.32
C ASN A 248 -5.68 -60.57 -18.04
N ARG A 249 -5.59 -59.24 -17.93
CA ARG A 249 -4.86 -58.52 -16.88
C ARG A 249 -5.75 -58.25 -15.66
N LYS A 250 -5.24 -58.55 -14.47
CA LYS A 250 -5.86 -58.22 -13.18
C LYS A 250 -4.84 -57.62 -12.22
N ASN A 251 -5.32 -56.80 -11.29
CA ASN A 251 -4.49 -56.19 -10.25
C ASN A 251 -4.83 -56.82 -8.89
N TYR A 252 -3.81 -57.15 -8.08
CA TYR A 252 -3.97 -57.66 -6.72
C TYR A 252 -2.80 -57.25 -5.83
N GLY A 253 -3.08 -56.62 -4.68
CA GLY A 253 -2.04 -56.16 -3.76
C GLY A 253 -1.12 -55.14 -4.41
N PHE A 254 0.16 -55.49 -4.57
CA PHE A 254 1.19 -54.70 -5.27
C PHE A 254 1.53 -55.22 -6.68
N TYR A 255 0.80 -56.24 -7.15
CA TYR A 255 1.11 -57.00 -8.34
C TYR A 255 0.06 -56.77 -9.44
N THR A 256 0.49 -56.79 -10.69
CA THR A 256 -0.38 -57.14 -11.82
C THR A 256 -0.13 -58.59 -12.18
N TYR A 257 -1.17 -59.32 -12.52
CA TYR A 257 -1.04 -60.66 -13.06
C TYR A 257 -1.87 -60.86 -14.32
N PHE A 258 -1.36 -61.74 -15.18
CA PHE A 258 -2.03 -62.20 -16.37
C PHE A 258 -2.45 -63.66 -16.18
N SER A 259 -3.70 -63.97 -16.51
CA SER A 259 -4.22 -65.33 -16.39
C SER A 259 -4.18 -66.05 -17.74
N ALA A 260 -3.75 -67.31 -17.74
CA ALA A 260 -3.93 -68.23 -18.87
C ALA A 260 -5.43 -68.60 -19.03
N PRO A 261 -5.88 -69.13 -20.19
CA PRO A 261 -5.09 -69.55 -21.36
C PRO A 261 -4.79 -68.43 -22.36
N GLU A 262 -5.38 -67.24 -22.19
CA GLU A 262 -5.19 -66.16 -23.17
C GLU A 262 -3.74 -65.68 -23.20
N PRO A 263 -3.13 -65.50 -24.40
CA PRO A 263 -1.82 -64.88 -24.49
C PRO A 263 -1.88 -63.43 -23.99
N TRP A 264 -0.82 -63.00 -23.35
CA TRP A 264 -0.64 -61.64 -22.87
C TRP A 264 0.66 -61.05 -23.40
N GLU A 265 0.68 -59.73 -23.49
CA GLU A 265 1.84 -58.99 -23.98
C GLU A 265 1.90 -57.61 -23.34
N ILE A 266 3.10 -57.25 -22.93
CA ILE A 266 3.50 -55.95 -22.42
C ILE A 266 4.47 -55.34 -23.45
N ARG A 267 4.21 -54.10 -23.85
CA ARG A 267 5.06 -53.36 -24.78
C ARG A 267 5.54 -52.07 -24.15
N TYR A 268 6.77 -51.70 -24.48
CA TYR A 268 7.30 -50.36 -24.28
C TYR A 268 7.86 -49.83 -25.60
N PRO A 269 7.06 -49.08 -26.38
CA PRO A 269 7.54 -48.39 -27.58
C PRO A 269 8.45 -47.24 -27.17
N VAL A 270 9.67 -47.24 -27.70
CA VAL A 270 10.66 -46.20 -27.46
C VAL A 270 10.42 -45.04 -28.41
N SER A 271 10.49 -43.82 -27.90
CA SER A 271 10.18 -42.60 -28.68
C SER A 271 11.25 -42.30 -29.71
N ALA A 272 12.52 -42.60 -29.41
CA ALA A 272 13.68 -42.44 -30.28
C ALA A 272 14.50 -43.75 -30.32
N PRO A 273 14.15 -44.71 -31.20
CA PRO A 273 14.81 -46.02 -31.25
C PRO A 273 16.33 -45.97 -31.49
N ASP A 274 16.82 -44.97 -32.21
CA ASP A 274 18.24 -44.79 -32.50
C ASP A 274 19.07 -44.56 -31.23
N ASP A 275 18.49 -43.90 -30.23
CA ASP A 275 19.15 -43.58 -28.97
C ASP A 275 19.48 -44.83 -28.15
N MET A 276 18.69 -45.90 -28.33
CA MET A 276 18.94 -47.19 -27.68
C MET A 276 20.29 -47.79 -28.06
N VAL A 277 20.72 -47.58 -29.30
CA VAL A 277 22.01 -48.10 -29.78
C VAL A 277 23.11 -47.08 -29.57
N LYS A 278 22.81 -45.79 -29.76
CA LYS A 278 23.75 -44.68 -29.61
C LYS A 278 24.21 -44.44 -28.18
N TYR A 279 23.28 -44.46 -27.22
CA TYR A 279 23.54 -44.20 -25.81
C TYR A 279 23.38 -45.44 -24.93
N GLY A 280 22.84 -46.53 -25.50
CA GLY A 280 22.49 -47.73 -24.78
C GLY A 280 21.06 -47.67 -24.24
N CYS A 281 20.62 -48.76 -23.63
CA CYS A 281 19.36 -48.79 -22.89
C CYS A 281 19.37 -49.88 -21.84
N ARG A 282 18.51 -49.75 -20.83
CA ARG A 282 18.38 -50.74 -19.77
C ARG A 282 16.91 -51.02 -19.47
N ALA A 283 16.58 -52.29 -19.40
CA ALA A 283 15.28 -52.77 -18.96
C ALA A 283 15.45 -53.60 -17.68
N ARG A 284 14.54 -53.41 -16.72
CA ARG A 284 14.47 -54.22 -15.51
C ARG A 284 13.02 -54.48 -15.15
N PHE A 285 12.72 -55.68 -14.71
CA PHE A 285 11.41 -55.96 -14.13
C PHE A 285 11.44 -57.15 -13.20
N THR A 286 10.46 -57.21 -12.30
CA THR A 286 10.23 -58.36 -11.43
C THR A 286 9.10 -59.20 -11.98
N PHE A 287 9.24 -60.53 -11.90
CA PHE A 287 8.21 -61.46 -12.35
C PHE A 287 8.15 -62.72 -11.50
N SER A 288 7.00 -63.38 -11.48
CA SER A 288 6.86 -64.72 -10.89
C SER A 288 5.80 -65.54 -11.62
N PHE A 289 5.92 -66.86 -11.56
CA PHE A 289 4.97 -67.78 -12.15
C PHE A 289 4.22 -68.56 -11.07
N GLN A 290 2.92 -68.76 -11.29
CA GLN A 290 2.09 -69.61 -10.45
C GLN A 290 1.35 -70.64 -11.32
N ASP A 291 1.49 -71.91 -10.93
CA ASP A 291 0.85 -73.06 -11.55
C ASP A 291 0.76 -74.23 -10.54
N ASP A 292 0.00 -75.28 -10.88
CA ASP A 292 -0.34 -76.38 -9.96
C ASP A 292 0.89 -77.17 -9.50
N SER A 293 1.83 -77.42 -10.41
CA SER A 293 3.05 -78.20 -10.15
C SER A 293 4.19 -77.73 -11.06
N ASP A 294 5.44 -78.03 -10.69
CA ASP A 294 6.59 -77.78 -11.58
C ASP A 294 6.46 -78.64 -12.84
N ALA A 295 5.90 -79.85 -12.71
CA ALA A 295 5.58 -80.74 -13.82
C ALA A 295 4.55 -80.15 -14.80
N ALA A 296 3.66 -79.25 -14.36
CA ALA A 296 2.71 -78.54 -15.23
C ALA A 296 3.38 -77.41 -16.05
N LEU A 297 4.57 -76.98 -15.63
CA LEU A 297 5.38 -75.97 -16.30
C LEU A 297 6.47 -76.57 -17.18
N GLU A 298 6.92 -77.78 -16.89
CA GLU A 298 8.05 -78.43 -17.54
C GLU A 298 8.01 -78.36 -19.08
N GLY A 299 9.10 -77.90 -19.67
CA GLY A 299 9.29 -77.77 -21.12
C GLY A 299 8.60 -76.56 -21.75
N ARG A 300 7.85 -75.77 -21.00
CA ARG A 300 7.06 -74.64 -21.55
C ARG A 300 7.87 -73.36 -21.60
N ASP A 301 7.71 -72.64 -22.71
CA ASP A 301 8.20 -71.27 -22.87
C ASP A 301 7.26 -70.31 -22.16
N LEU A 302 7.58 -69.95 -20.91
CA LEU A 302 6.67 -69.20 -20.05
C LEU A 302 6.61 -67.73 -20.45
N MET A 303 7.73 -67.16 -20.89
CA MET A 303 7.84 -65.75 -21.25
C MET A 303 8.95 -65.52 -22.28
N GLU A 304 8.70 -64.63 -23.21
CA GLU A 304 9.68 -64.10 -24.15
C GLU A 304 9.97 -62.65 -23.82
N VAL A 305 11.24 -62.25 -23.86
CA VAL A 305 11.66 -60.85 -23.75
C VAL A 305 12.46 -60.50 -24.99
N ARG A 306 12.00 -59.52 -25.77
CA ARG A 306 12.61 -59.13 -27.04
C ARG A 306 12.62 -57.62 -27.19
N LEU A 307 13.81 -57.04 -27.22
CA LEU A 307 14.03 -55.65 -27.62
C LEU A 307 14.28 -55.62 -29.13
N ALA A 308 13.32 -55.11 -29.90
CA ALA A 308 13.44 -55.01 -31.35
C ALA A 308 14.31 -53.82 -31.73
N ILE A 309 15.42 -54.07 -32.43
CA ILE A 309 16.42 -53.06 -32.77
C ILE A 309 16.26 -52.67 -34.25
N PRO A 310 16.21 -51.37 -34.59
CA PRO A 310 16.20 -50.93 -35.99
C PRO A 310 17.54 -51.25 -36.66
N ASP A 311 17.51 -51.78 -37.88
CA ASP A 311 18.74 -52.07 -38.64
C ASP A 311 19.52 -50.81 -39.02
N ASP A 312 18.80 -49.72 -39.29
CA ASP A 312 19.31 -48.40 -39.65
C ASP A 312 19.88 -47.61 -38.46
N ALA A 313 19.53 -48.00 -37.22
CA ALA A 313 20.04 -47.40 -35.99
C ALA A 313 21.45 -47.89 -35.59
N LEU A 314 21.97 -48.94 -36.25
CA LEU A 314 23.23 -49.54 -35.85
C LEU A 314 24.44 -48.66 -36.22
N PRO A 315 25.35 -48.37 -35.27
CA PRO A 315 26.57 -47.63 -35.55
C PRO A 315 27.45 -48.33 -36.60
N PRO A 316 28.25 -47.56 -37.36
CA PRO A 316 29.27 -48.12 -38.24
C PRO A 316 30.22 -49.07 -37.49
N GLY A 317 30.41 -50.28 -38.00
CA GLY A 317 31.28 -51.30 -37.38
C GLY A 317 30.58 -52.22 -36.38
N PHE A 318 29.28 -52.05 -36.13
CA PHE A 318 28.48 -53.03 -35.38
C PHE A 318 28.26 -54.28 -36.24
N SER A 319 28.76 -55.44 -35.79
CA SER A 319 28.54 -56.71 -36.47
C SER A 319 27.26 -57.38 -35.97
N VAL A 320 26.26 -57.49 -36.83
CA VAL A 320 25.05 -58.30 -36.59
C VAL A 320 24.95 -59.46 -37.57
N PRO A 321 24.29 -60.57 -37.20
CA PRO A 321 24.00 -61.64 -38.15
C PRO A 321 23.21 -61.09 -39.36
N PRO A 322 23.52 -61.53 -40.59
CA PRO A 322 22.82 -61.06 -41.79
C PRO A 322 21.34 -61.47 -41.73
N ALA A 323 20.46 -60.58 -42.19
CA ALA A 323 19.05 -60.88 -42.33
C ALA A 323 18.85 -61.99 -43.38
N THR A 324 18.03 -62.99 -43.06
CA THR A 324 17.59 -64.03 -44.00
C THR A 324 16.09 -63.94 -44.22
N PRO A 325 15.53 -64.54 -45.29
CA PRO A 325 14.08 -64.53 -45.52
C PRO A 325 13.28 -65.05 -44.33
N ASP A 326 13.79 -66.08 -43.64
CA ASP A 326 13.13 -66.69 -42.48
C ASP A 326 13.37 -65.92 -41.17
N ARG A 327 14.45 -65.14 -41.08
CA ARG A 327 14.83 -64.39 -39.88
C ARG A 327 15.30 -62.98 -40.24
N PRO A 328 14.41 -62.07 -40.62
CA PRO A 328 14.82 -60.72 -41.03
C PRO A 328 14.97 -59.76 -39.85
N TYR A 329 14.26 -59.96 -38.73
CA TYR A 329 14.15 -58.97 -37.66
C TYR A 329 15.30 -59.08 -36.65
N LEU A 330 15.92 -57.96 -36.29
CA LEU A 330 16.98 -57.92 -35.29
C LEU A 330 16.41 -57.72 -33.89
N VAL A 331 16.81 -58.56 -32.94
CA VAL A 331 16.40 -58.44 -31.54
C VAL A 331 17.56 -58.68 -30.58
N LEU A 332 17.57 -57.98 -29.46
CA LEU A 332 18.24 -58.43 -28.24
C LEU A 332 17.19 -59.04 -27.33
N GLY A 333 17.35 -60.30 -26.93
CA GLY A 333 16.31 -60.95 -26.15
C GLY A 333 16.61 -62.38 -25.78
N CYS A 334 15.66 -62.99 -25.07
CA CYS A 334 15.71 -64.38 -24.65
C CYS A 334 14.30 -64.96 -24.50
N VAL A 335 14.25 -66.28 -24.37
CA VAL A 335 13.06 -67.03 -23.96
C VAL A 335 13.32 -67.62 -22.59
N ILE A 336 12.36 -67.47 -21.67
CA ILE A 336 12.40 -68.06 -20.33
C ILE A 336 11.53 -69.31 -20.35
N ARG A 337 12.19 -70.46 -20.19
CA ARG A 337 11.60 -71.80 -20.23
C ARG A 337 11.67 -72.44 -18.85
N SER A 338 10.70 -73.29 -18.52
CA SER A 338 10.82 -74.19 -17.37
C SER A 338 11.48 -75.49 -17.78
N ALA A 339 12.54 -75.89 -17.08
CA ALA A 339 13.12 -77.22 -17.22
C ALA A 339 13.78 -77.68 -15.92
N GLY A 340 13.55 -78.94 -15.53
CA GLY A 340 14.07 -79.52 -14.29
C GLY A 340 13.65 -78.75 -13.03
N GLY A 341 12.47 -78.12 -13.04
CA GLY A 341 12.01 -77.26 -11.94
C GLY A 341 12.75 -75.92 -11.80
N LYS A 342 13.56 -75.54 -12.79
CA LYS A 342 14.30 -74.27 -12.84
C LYS A 342 13.77 -73.36 -13.96
N LEU A 343 14.04 -72.06 -13.81
CA LEU A 343 14.03 -71.14 -14.94
C LEU A 343 15.30 -71.34 -15.74
N VAL A 344 15.12 -71.55 -17.03
CA VAL A 344 16.20 -71.74 -18.00
C VAL A 344 16.04 -70.67 -19.07
N VAL A 345 17.12 -69.91 -19.29
CA VAL A 345 17.13 -68.82 -20.25
C VAL A 345 17.73 -69.33 -21.56
N CYS A 346 16.97 -69.23 -22.64
CA CYS A 346 17.32 -69.76 -23.95
C CYS A 346 17.42 -68.63 -24.98
N ALA A 347 18.13 -68.89 -26.08
CA ALA A 347 18.18 -67.97 -27.20
C ALA A 347 16.78 -67.80 -27.84
N PRO A 348 16.47 -66.65 -28.42
CA PRO A 348 15.28 -66.48 -29.26
C PRO A 348 15.20 -67.56 -30.34
N ASP A 349 13.99 -68.06 -30.59
CA ASP A 349 13.68 -69.09 -31.61
C ASP A 349 14.42 -70.44 -31.42
N SER A 350 14.86 -70.73 -30.20
CA SER A 350 15.51 -72.00 -29.84
C SER A 350 14.49 -73.13 -29.56
N SER A 351 14.87 -74.35 -29.95
CA SER A 351 14.16 -75.60 -29.66
C SER A 351 14.28 -75.98 -28.18
N VAL A 352 13.37 -76.82 -27.68
CA VAL A 352 13.47 -77.48 -26.35
C VAL A 352 14.70 -78.36 -26.20
N THR A 353 15.30 -78.80 -27.30
CA THR A 353 16.52 -79.62 -27.33
C THR A 353 17.81 -78.80 -27.36
N ASP A 354 17.71 -77.49 -27.64
CA ASP A 354 18.90 -76.64 -27.75
C ASP A 354 19.50 -76.40 -26.37
N THR A 355 20.82 -76.24 -26.34
CA THR A 355 21.52 -75.93 -25.09
C THR A 355 21.08 -74.55 -24.61
N PRO A 356 20.63 -74.40 -23.35
CA PRO A 356 20.24 -73.11 -22.83
C PRO A 356 21.45 -72.18 -22.69
N LEU A 357 21.19 -70.88 -22.69
CA LEU A 357 22.23 -69.88 -22.45
C LEU A 357 22.73 -69.99 -21.01
N PHE A 358 21.81 -70.02 -20.04
CA PHE A 358 22.14 -70.24 -18.63
C PHE A 358 20.89 -70.65 -17.84
N ASN A 359 21.13 -71.25 -16.67
CA ASN A 359 20.08 -71.58 -15.70
C ASN A 359 19.97 -70.48 -14.64
N SER A 360 18.77 -70.29 -14.10
CA SER A 360 18.49 -69.36 -13.01
C SER A 360 17.75 -70.06 -11.87
N GLY A 361 17.00 -69.31 -11.06
CA GLY A 361 16.29 -69.79 -9.87
C GLY A 361 15.24 -70.88 -10.12
N ASN A 362 14.55 -71.29 -9.06
CA ASN A 362 13.42 -72.23 -9.18
C ASN A 362 12.29 -71.61 -10.02
N VAL A 363 11.58 -72.40 -10.82
CA VAL A 363 10.49 -71.88 -11.67
C VAL A 363 9.30 -71.35 -10.86
N ARG A 364 9.01 -71.97 -9.71
CA ARG A 364 7.97 -71.56 -8.75
C ARG A 364 8.58 -71.12 -7.43
N TYR A 365 7.75 -70.44 -6.61
CA TYR A 365 8.00 -70.08 -5.21
C TYR A 365 8.89 -68.85 -4.94
N GLY A 366 9.01 -67.91 -5.88
CA GLY A 366 9.73 -66.66 -5.65
C GLY A 366 9.44 -65.60 -6.70
N SER A 367 9.81 -64.36 -6.36
CA SER A 367 9.90 -63.26 -7.32
C SER A 367 11.29 -63.26 -7.93
N HIS A 368 11.37 -63.15 -9.24
CA HIS A 368 12.59 -63.14 -10.02
C HIS A 368 12.87 -61.73 -10.54
N LEU A 369 14.15 -61.36 -10.61
CA LEU A 369 14.57 -60.09 -11.19
C LEU A 369 15.15 -60.32 -12.58
N PHE A 370 14.51 -59.77 -13.60
CA PHE A 370 15.06 -59.68 -14.95
C PHE A 370 15.83 -58.36 -15.11
N ASP A 371 17.04 -58.42 -15.63
CA ASP A 371 17.84 -57.27 -16.05
C ASP A 371 18.33 -57.49 -17.49
N MET A 372 18.12 -56.51 -18.35
CA MET A 372 18.70 -56.44 -19.69
C MET A 372 19.40 -55.10 -19.87
N THR A 373 20.61 -55.13 -20.42
CA THR A 373 21.37 -53.93 -20.78
C THR A 373 21.87 -54.06 -22.20
N LEU A 374 21.73 -53.00 -22.99
CA LEU A 374 22.41 -52.79 -24.26
C LEU A 374 23.34 -51.59 -24.07
N SER A 375 24.64 -51.74 -24.28
CA SER A 375 25.59 -50.66 -24.09
C SER A 375 25.67 -49.69 -25.28
N LYS A 376 26.11 -48.46 -25.02
CA LYS A 376 26.30 -47.38 -26.01
C LYS A 376 27.25 -47.72 -27.18
N THR A 377 28.16 -48.67 -26.97
CA THR A 377 29.08 -49.10 -28.03
C THR A 377 28.51 -50.26 -28.82
N GLY A 378 27.38 -50.83 -28.40
CA GLY A 378 26.74 -51.94 -29.07
C GLY A 378 27.45 -53.30 -28.93
N TYR A 379 28.71 -53.30 -28.50
CA TYR A 379 29.54 -54.51 -28.41
C TYR A 379 29.34 -55.30 -27.11
N SER A 380 28.66 -54.74 -26.11
CA SER A 380 28.31 -55.46 -24.89
C SER A 380 26.83 -55.30 -24.58
N SER A 381 26.12 -56.41 -24.58
CA SER A 381 24.80 -56.49 -23.98
C SER A 381 24.81 -57.57 -22.92
N GLN A 382 23.98 -57.45 -21.91
CA GLN A 382 23.86 -58.45 -20.86
C GLN A 382 22.38 -58.74 -20.62
N ILE A 383 22.04 -60.02 -20.51
CA ILE A 383 20.76 -60.46 -19.96
C ILE A 383 21.06 -61.26 -18.72
N ALA A 384 20.36 -60.96 -17.63
CA ALA A 384 20.46 -61.65 -16.37
C ALA A 384 19.07 -61.92 -15.77
N VAL A 385 18.95 -63.06 -15.09
CA VAL A 385 17.81 -63.41 -14.25
C VAL A 385 18.35 -63.82 -12.89
N ASP A 386 17.92 -63.13 -11.83
CA ASP A 386 18.39 -63.31 -10.45
C ASP A 386 19.92 -63.12 -10.30
N GLY A 387 20.48 -62.17 -11.06
CA GLY A 387 21.92 -61.89 -11.08
C GLY A 387 22.77 -62.90 -11.86
N ASN A 388 22.21 -64.05 -12.26
CA ASN A 388 22.85 -64.98 -13.19
C ASN A 388 22.60 -64.50 -14.61
N GLY A 389 23.66 -64.25 -15.37
CA GLY A 389 23.52 -63.73 -16.73
C GLY A 389 24.75 -63.89 -17.60
N LEU A 390 24.57 -63.66 -18.88
CA LEU A 390 25.63 -63.73 -19.89
C LEU A 390 25.64 -62.47 -20.74
N SER A 391 26.82 -62.17 -21.27
CA SER A 391 26.93 -61.20 -22.35
C SER A 391 26.39 -61.81 -23.63
N LEU A 392 25.43 -61.15 -24.26
CA LEU A 392 24.80 -61.63 -25.49
C LEU A 392 25.03 -60.62 -26.62
N SER A 393 24.78 -61.05 -27.86
CA SER A 393 24.75 -60.16 -29.01
C SER A 393 23.34 -60.18 -29.61
N PRO A 394 22.90 -59.09 -30.26
CA PRO A 394 21.65 -59.11 -31.00
C PRO A 394 21.63 -60.25 -32.03
N VAL A 395 20.50 -60.94 -32.12
CA VAL A 395 20.27 -62.06 -33.03
C VAL A 395 19.13 -61.77 -33.98
N ARG A 396 19.08 -62.50 -35.08
CA ARG A 396 17.97 -62.43 -36.04
C ARG A 396 16.86 -63.41 -35.66
N THR A 397 15.62 -62.95 -35.79
CA THR A 397 14.42 -63.75 -35.53
C THR A 397 13.41 -63.67 -36.67
N GLY A 398 12.62 -64.73 -36.82
CA GLY A 398 11.48 -64.77 -37.74
C GLY A 398 10.22 -64.08 -37.20
N VAL A 399 10.19 -63.74 -35.91
CA VAL A 399 9.05 -63.06 -35.30
C VAL A 399 9.01 -61.60 -35.73
N LYS A 400 7.96 -61.22 -36.48
CA LYS A 400 7.73 -59.82 -36.85
C LYS A 400 7.38 -58.99 -35.62
N LEU A 401 8.27 -58.07 -35.29
CA LEU A 401 8.13 -57.10 -34.21
C LEU A 401 8.44 -55.71 -34.76
N PRO A 402 7.56 -54.71 -34.58
CA PRO A 402 7.92 -53.32 -34.78
C PRO A 402 9.25 -52.98 -34.09
N SER A 403 10.18 -52.39 -34.83
CA SER A 403 11.47 -51.96 -34.30
C SER A 403 11.29 -50.84 -33.25
N GLY A 404 12.27 -50.69 -32.36
CA GLY A 404 12.24 -49.67 -31.31
C GLY A 404 11.25 -49.97 -30.20
N THR A 405 10.93 -51.23 -29.95
CA THR A 405 9.98 -51.62 -28.91
C THR A 405 10.53 -52.78 -28.08
N LEU A 406 10.41 -52.67 -26.76
CA LEU A 406 10.60 -53.80 -25.85
C LEU A 406 9.28 -54.58 -25.76
N TYR A 407 9.35 -55.88 -26.02
CA TYR A 407 8.26 -56.83 -25.88
C TYR A 407 8.54 -57.78 -24.72
N ILE A 408 7.58 -57.91 -23.81
CA ILE A 408 7.54 -58.95 -22.78
C ILE A 408 6.22 -59.68 -22.95
N ARG A 409 6.22 -60.94 -23.36
CA ARG A 409 4.98 -61.63 -23.74
C ARG A 409 5.01 -63.11 -23.40
N SER A 410 3.83 -63.69 -23.28
CA SER A 410 3.69 -65.13 -23.14
C SER A 410 3.86 -65.86 -24.46
N ALA A 411 4.55 -67.00 -24.45
CA ALA A 411 4.45 -68.00 -25.50
C ALA A 411 3.48 -69.13 -25.08
N SER A 412 3.81 -69.84 -24.00
CA SER A 412 3.00 -70.88 -23.35
C SER A 412 2.79 -70.51 -21.87
N PRO A 413 1.89 -69.56 -21.54
CA PRO A 413 1.84 -68.88 -20.24
C PRO A 413 1.45 -69.78 -19.07
N ALA A 414 2.19 -69.75 -17.96
CA ALA A 414 1.73 -70.34 -16.68
C ALA A 414 0.32 -69.86 -16.32
N LYS A 415 -0.41 -70.61 -15.48
CA LYS A 415 -1.77 -70.22 -15.04
C LYS A 415 -1.85 -68.75 -14.63
N GLN A 416 -0.86 -68.27 -13.88
CA GLN A 416 -0.67 -66.84 -13.65
C GLN A 416 0.80 -66.45 -13.84
N THR A 417 1.01 -65.33 -14.53
CA THR A 417 2.30 -64.63 -14.56
C THR A 417 2.14 -63.27 -13.88
N ASN A 418 2.90 -63.03 -12.83
CA ASN A 418 2.83 -61.82 -12.02
C ASN A 418 3.99 -60.88 -12.37
N PHE A 419 3.74 -59.57 -12.29
CA PHE A 419 4.72 -58.49 -12.38
C PHE A 419 4.46 -57.50 -11.24
N GLU A 420 5.51 -57.13 -10.50
CA GLU A 420 5.42 -56.11 -9.45
C GLU A 420 5.95 -54.76 -9.94
N TYR A 421 6.98 -54.82 -10.80
CA TYR A 421 7.76 -53.68 -11.23
C TYR A 421 8.22 -53.86 -12.67
N LEU A 422 8.12 -52.80 -13.49
CA LEU A 422 8.75 -52.71 -14.80
C LEU A 422 9.43 -51.34 -14.93
N GLU A 423 10.63 -51.32 -15.47
CA GLU A 423 11.37 -50.10 -15.74
C GLU A 423 12.16 -50.23 -17.03
N MET A 424 12.08 -49.18 -17.85
CA MET A 424 12.88 -49.03 -19.06
C MET A 424 13.50 -47.64 -19.04
N VAL A 425 14.80 -47.56 -19.35
CA VAL A 425 15.56 -46.32 -19.47
C VAL A 425 16.33 -46.30 -20.79
N ILE A 426 16.16 -45.20 -21.52
CA ILE A 426 16.87 -44.88 -22.76
C ILE A 426 17.46 -43.48 -22.57
N PRO A 427 18.76 -43.34 -22.32
CA PRO A 427 19.39 -42.02 -22.28
C PRO A 427 19.30 -41.36 -23.66
N HIS A 428 18.95 -40.07 -23.70
CA HIS A 428 19.06 -39.24 -24.91
C HIS A 428 20.40 -38.49 -24.95
N GLU A 429 21.07 -38.41 -23.81
CA GLU A 429 22.42 -37.88 -23.70
C GLU A 429 23.19 -38.56 -22.58
N THR A 430 24.51 -38.45 -22.68
CA THR A 430 25.43 -38.62 -21.55
C THR A 430 26.27 -37.35 -21.52
N PHE A 431 26.44 -36.73 -20.37
CA PHE A 431 27.28 -35.53 -20.31
C PHE A 431 28.74 -35.91 -20.10
N ILE A 432 29.62 -35.23 -20.82
CA ILE A 432 31.05 -35.13 -20.55
C ILE A 432 31.28 -33.67 -20.21
N HIS A 433 31.31 -33.35 -18.91
CA HIS A 433 31.34 -31.97 -18.43
C HIS A 433 32.71 -31.63 -17.87
N ARG A 434 33.37 -30.64 -18.47
CA ARG A 434 34.63 -30.10 -17.92
C ARG A 434 34.28 -29.04 -16.89
N LEU A 435 34.77 -29.23 -15.66
CA LEU A 435 34.49 -28.28 -14.58
C LEU A 435 35.02 -26.89 -14.92
N VAL A 436 34.22 -25.89 -14.59
CA VAL A 436 34.56 -24.46 -14.64
C VAL A 436 34.28 -23.80 -13.27
N PRO A 437 34.85 -22.62 -12.98
CA PRO A 437 34.64 -21.95 -11.70
C PRO A 437 33.17 -21.72 -11.32
N ASP A 438 32.30 -21.52 -12.31
CA ASP A 438 30.86 -21.31 -12.12
C ASP A 438 30.11 -22.55 -11.62
N ASP A 439 30.71 -23.74 -11.74
CA ASP A 439 30.13 -25.00 -11.23
C ASP A 439 30.25 -25.13 -9.71
N ASP A 440 30.81 -24.16 -9.00
CA ASP A 440 31.06 -24.28 -7.57
C ASP A 440 29.74 -24.40 -6.78
N GLY A 441 29.54 -25.56 -6.15
CA GLY A 441 28.32 -25.97 -5.47
C GLY A 441 27.39 -26.84 -6.33
N ALA A 442 27.64 -27.01 -7.63
CA ALA A 442 26.79 -27.76 -8.54
C ALA A 442 26.61 -29.23 -8.12
N THR A 443 25.49 -29.82 -8.53
CA THR A 443 25.17 -31.23 -8.30
C THR A 443 25.04 -31.97 -9.63
N PHE A 444 25.77 -33.07 -9.77
CA PHE A 444 25.72 -33.97 -10.91
C PHE A 444 24.93 -35.23 -10.54
N TYR A 445 23.73 -35.38 -11.08
CA TYR A 445 22.86 -36.52 -10.83
C TYR A 445 22.91 -37.54 -11.96
N ILE A 446 23.26 -38.79 -11.64
CA ILE A 446 23.26 -39.93 -12.57
C ILE A 446 22.10 -40.88 -12.22
N PRO A 447 21.00 -40.83 -12.99
CA PRO A 447 19.88 -41.75 -12.81
C PRO A 447 20.25 -43.19 -13.23
N TRP A 448 19.50 -44.16 -12.71
CA TRP A 448 19.66 -45.57 -13.06
C TRP A 448 19.46 -45.78 -14.56
N GLY A 449 20.33 -46.57 -15.18
CA GLY A 449 20.26 -46.89 -16.61
C GLY A 449 21.06 -45.94 -17.50
N VAL A 450 21.52 -44.79 -16.99
CA VAL A 450 22.42 -43.89 -17.72
C VAL A 450 23.87 -44.17 -17.33
N ALA A 451 24.63 -44.76 -18.24
CA ALA A 451 26.04 -45.11 -18.01
C ALA A 451 26.98 -44.23 -18.85
N GLY A 452 28.16 -43.95 -18.29
CA GLY A 452 29.25 -43.31 -19.03
C GLY A 452 29.23 -41.78 -19.05
N SER A 453 28.47 -41.12 -18.17
CA SER A 453 28.63 -39.70 -17.87
C SER A 453 29.94 -39.46 -17.13
N GLN A 454 30.63 -38.37 -17.50
CA GLN A 454 31.98 -38.06 -17.06
C GLN A 454 32.10 -36.61 -16.62
N LEU A 455 32.93 -36.40 -15.60
CA LEU A 455 33.38 -35.10 -15.15
C LEU A 455 34.87 -34.96 -15.45
N ILE A 456 35.28 -33.92 -16.17
CA ILE A 456 36.69 -33.65 -16.45
C ILE A 456 37.19 -32.58 -15.48
N LEU A 457 38.22 -32.93 -14.72
CA LEU A 457 38.95 -32.03 -13.84
C LEU A 457 39.98 -31.26 -14.67
N PRO A 458 39.90 -29.92 -14.70
CA PRO A 458 40.86 -29.13 -15.43
C PRO A 458 42.22 -29.13 -14.73
N ASP A 459 43.28 -28.89 -15.50
CA ASP A 459 44.62 -28.66 -14.96
C ASP A 459 44.75 -27.30 -14.24
N THR A 460 43.77 -26.43 -14.40
CA THR A 460 43.70 -25.10 -13.78
C THR A 460 43.24 -25.21 -12.33
N GLU A 461 43.88 -24.45 -11.45
CA GLU A 461 43.49 -24.39 -10.05
C GLU A 461 42.11 -23.74 -9.90
N MET A 462 41.21 -24.40 -9.16
CA MET A 462 39.88 -23.86 -8.87
C MET A 462 39.90 -22.91 -7.67
N PRO A 463 38.90 -22.01 -7.55
CA PRO A 463 38.77 -21.13 -6.39
C PRO A 463 38.87 -21.89 -5.06
N ALA A 464 39.40 -21.22 -4.03
CA ALA A 464 39.51 -21.81 -2.70
C ALA A 464 38.13 -22.21 -2.17
N GLY A 465 37.99 -23.45 -1.71
CA GLY A 465 36.72 -24.00 -1.23
C GLY A 465 35.79 -24.53 -2.33
N PHE A 466 36.24 -24.54 -3.59
CA PHE A 466 35.48 -25.10 -4.70
C PHE A 466 35.08 -26.55 -4.43
N SER A 467 33.80 -26.86 -4.60
CA SER A 467 33.32 -28.24 -4.50
C SER A 467 32.06 -28.50 -5.31
N VAL A 468 31.91 -29.73 -5.81
CA VAL A 468 30.70 -30.20 -6.50
C VAL A 468 30.18 -31.48 -5.86
N MET A 469 28.87 -31.66 -5.92
CA MET A 469 28.19 -32.87 -5.42
C MET A 469 27.97 -33.85 -6.57
N SER A 470 28.04 -35.14 -6.27
CA SER A 470 27.45 -36.18 -7.09
C SER A 470 26.29 -36.84 -6.33
N ALA A 471 25.27 -37.24 -7.09
CA ALA A 471 24.20 -38.10 -6.61
C ALA A 471 23.97 -39.17 -7.68
N THR A 472 24.01 -40.45 -7.31
CA THR A 472 23.83 -41.53 -8.29
C THR A 472 22.84 -42.54 -7.75
N ASP A 473 21.95 -43.03 -8.62
CA ASP A 473 21.08 -44.14 -8.27
C ASP A 473 21.92 -45.41 -8.03
N ASN A 474 21.34 -46.38 -7.30
CA ASN A 474 22.07 -47.58 -6.90
C ASN A 474 22.68 -48.34 -8.10
N GLY A 475 23.98 -48.65 -8.00
CA GLY A 475 24.75 -49.33 -9.04
C GLY A 475 25.23 -48.43 -10.19
N MET A 476 24.89 -47.14 -10.18
CA MET A 476 25.46 -46.14 -11.09
C MET A 476 26.68 -45.46 -10.46
N TYR A 477 27.48 -44.80 -11.30
CA TYR A 477 28.61 -43.99 -10.86
C TYR A 477 28.84 -42.80 -11.80
N LEU A 478 29.40 -41.73 -11.25
CA LEU A 478 29.97 -40.63 -12.03
C LEU A 478 31.47 -40.86 -12.15
N GLN A 479 31.97 -40.98 -13.37
CA GLN A 479 33.41 -41.10 -13.60
C GLN A 479 34.05 -39.71 -13.59
N VAL A 480 35.12 -39.54 -12.83
CA VAL A 480 35.87 -38.29 -12.72
C VAL A 480 37.22 -38.49 -13.40
N LEU A 481 37.56 -37.70 -14.41
CA LEU A 481 38.75 -37.83 -15.24
C LEU A 481 39.67 -36.62 -15.05
N ALA A 482 40.98 -36.83 -15.01
CA ALA A 482 41.95 -35.74 -15.11
C ALA A 482 42.18 -35.38 -16.58
N GLU A 483 42.13 -34.08 -16.94
CA GLU A 483 42.24 -33.63 -18.34
C GLU A 483 43.53 -34.09 -19.03
N ASN A 484 44.69 -33.99 -18.34
CA ASN A 484 45.99 -34.41 -18.87
C ASN A 484 46.77 -35.31 -17.90
N ASN A 485 46.08 -35.98 -16.97
CA ASN A 485 46.71 -36.74 -15.87
C ASN A 485 47.63 -35.91 -14.97
N ASN A 486 47.49 -34.58 -14.97
CA ASN A 486 48.29 -33.64 -14.19
C ASN A 486 47.65 -33.28 -12.84
N VAL A 487 46.62 -34.03 -12.45
CA VAL A 487 45.80 -33.82 -11.26
C VAL A 487 46.03 -35.01 -10.33
N ALA A 488 46.12 -34.76 -9.02
CA ALA A 488 46.27 -35.81 -8.02
C ALA A 488 44.99 -35.97 -7.20
N PHE A 489 44.58 -37.22 -6.97
CA PHE A 489 43.50 -37.53 -6.04
C PHE A 489 44.08 -37.78 -4.65
N VAL A 490 43.40 -37.29 -3.62
CA VAL A 490 43.82 -37.37 -2.22
C VAL A 490 42.68 -37.95 -1.39
N SER A 491 42.98 -38.91 -0.53
CA SER A 491 42.06 -39.38 0.52
C SER A 491 42.78 -39.54 1.85
N LYS A 492 42.04 -39.98 2.89
CA LYS A 492 42.60 -40.37 4.18
C LYS A 492 43.70 -41.45 4.07
N LYS A 493 43.76 -42.19 2.95
CA LYS A 493 44.75 -43.25 2.71
C LYS A 493 46.01 -42.76 1.97
N GLY A 494 46.10 -41.47 1.63
CA GLY A 494 47.23 -40.86 0.90
C GLY A 494 46.82 -40.23 -0.42
N ALA A 495 47.80 -39.70 -1.16
CA ALA A 495 47.63 -39.15 -2.51
C ALA A 495 48.07 -40.16 -3.56
N TRP A 496 47.39 -40.21 -4.70
CA TRP A 496 47.77 -41.06 -5.82
C TRP A 496 47.56 -40.36 -7.17
N PRO A 497 48.46 -40.59 -8.15
CA PRO A 497 48.26 -40.15 -9.51
C PRO A 497 47.43 -41.21 -10.23
N ASN A 498 46.12 -41.01 -10.34
CA ASN A 498 45.29 -41.82 -11.24
C ASN A 498 44.69 -40.93 -12.32
N GLN A 499 44.51 -41.51 -13.51
CA GLN A 499 43.88 -40.81 -14.64
C GLN A 499 42.39 -40.56 -14.39
N TYR A 500 41.79 -41.34 -13.48
CA TYR A 500 40.38 -41.24 -13.14
C TYR A 500 40.06 -41.67 -11.70
N ASP A 501 38.87 -41.30 -11.24
CA ASP A 501 38.20 -41.79 -10.05
C ASP A 501 36.72 -42.07 -10.36
N SER A 502 35.97 -42.64 -9.42
CA SER A 502 34.55 -42.95 -9.60
C SER A 502 33.77 -42.67 -8.32
N MET A 503 32.74 -41.83 -8.43
CA MET A 503 31.87 -41.47 -7.32
C MET A 503 30.57 -42.25 -7.37
N TYR A 504 30.20 -42.87 -6.25
CA TYR A 504 28.98 -43.67 -6.08
C TYR A 504 28.08 -43.05 -5.00
N GLY A 505 26.77 -43.26 -5.13
CA GLY A 505 25.77 -42.68 -4.23
C GLY A 505 25.85 -41.16 -4.17
N ALA A 506 25.63 -40.61 -2.98
CA ALA A 506 25.89 -39.21 -2.68
C ALA A 506 27.36 -39.04 -2.32
N GLY A 507 28.08 -38.20 -3.07
CA GLY A 507 29.48 -37.91 -2.81
C GLY A 507 29.79 -36.43 -3.02
N ARG A 508 30.91 -35.99 -2.47
CA ARG A 508 31.37 -34.61 -2.64
C ARG A 508 32.81 -34.61 -3.15
N LEU A 509 33.04 -33.85 -4.22
CA LEU A 509 34.35 -33.65 -4.82
C LEU A 509 34.83 -32.24 -4.48
N ILE A 510 35.99 -32.13 -3.85
CA ILE A 510 36.51 -30.88 -3.29
C ILE A 510 37.89 -30.63 -3.88
N HIS A 511 38.11 -29.42 -4.39
CA HIS A 511 39.45 -28.97 -4.77
C HIS A 511 40.21 -28.50 -3.51
N VAL A 512 41.40 -29.06 -3.29
CA VAL A 512 42.19 -28.84 -2.05
C VAL A 512 43.52 -28.10 -2.30
N GLY A 513 43.68 -27.50 -3.48
CA GLY A 513 44.85 -26.69 -3.87
C GLY A 513 45.93 -27.48 -4.60
N ASN A 514 46.85 -26.80 -5.30
CA ASN A 514 47.95 -27.41 -6.06
C ASN A 514 47.51 -28.55 -7.01
N LYS A 515 46.37 -28.38 -7.69
CA LYS A 515 45.78 -29.41 -8.59
C LYS A 515 45.46 -30.73 -7.87
N MET A 516 45.16 -30.67 -6.59
CA MET A 516 44.74 -31.82 -5.80
C MET A 516 43.23 -31.80 -5.57
N TRP A 517 42.63 -32.98 -5.62
CA TRP A 517 41.18 -33.17 -5.43
C TRP A 517 40.92 -34.29 -4.44
N THR A 518 39.84 -34.18 -3.67
CA THR A 518 39.42 -35.23 -2.74
C THR A 518 37.95 -35.55 -2.92
N THR A 519 37.60 -36.83 -2.81
CA THR A 519 36.23 -37.32 -2.78
C THR A 519 35.86 -37.72 -1.35
N THR A 520 34.70 -37.30 -0.87
CA THR A 520 34.17 -37.66 0.47
C THR A 520 32.79 -38.25 0.40
#